data_AF-A0A2V9ZZN2-F1
#
_entry.id   AF-A0A2V9ZZN2-F1
#
_cell.length_a   1.000
_cell.length_b   1.000
_cell.length_c   1.000
_cell.angle_alpha   90.00
_cell.angle_beta   90.00
_cell.angle_gamma   90.00
#
_symmetry.space_group_name_H-M   'P 1'
#
loop_
_entity.id
_entity.type
_entity.pdbx_description
1 polymer ?
#
loop_
_entity_poly.entity_id
_entity_poly.type
_entity_poly.pdbx_seq_one_letter_code
_entity_poly.pdbx_strand_id
1 'polypeptide(L)'
;GLDLTWQEVEEGRANVVGRWAGTGGGNNLMFNGHMDTSNTGDEEFLTGIGYKARAVVKNGMIYGLGIYNMKGALVCYTHALKALLRAGVKLKGDVIIAAVAGEIEKTQWGEFKGKEYRGYGFGTHYLVNHGVLPDMCILGEPTDMNLVLEHFGSLWVRISCSGIYVHTAFCEGREEMNSIRRMYQ
;
A
#
# COMPACT_ATOMS: atom_id res chain seq x y z
N GLY A 1 -0.62 12.17 23.08
CA GLY A 1 0.81 12.56 22.99
C GLY A 1 1.16 13.06 21.62
N LEU A 2 0.55 12.49 20.58
CA LEU A 2 0.54 13.05 19.22
C LEU A 2 -0.75 13.84 19.02
N ASP A 3 -0.68 14.89 18.22
CA ASP A 3 -1.84 15.50 17.58
C ASP A 3 -2.30 14.60 16.42
N LEU A 4 -3.59 14.31 16.33
CA LEU A 4 -4.12 13.28 15.42
C LEU A 4 -5.06 13.91 14.40
N THR A 5 -4.78 13.63 13.13
CA THR A 5 -5.66 13.98 12.02
C THR A 5 -6.16 12.72 11.35
N TRP A 6 -7.49 12.56 11.34
CA TRP A 6 -8.19 11.63 10.47
C TRP A 6 -8.40 12.31 9.12
N GLN A 7 -7.61 11.94 8.13
CA GLN A 7 -7.69 12.53 6.80
C GLN A 7 -8.51 11.59 5.92
N GLU A 8 -9.81 11.85 5.82
CA GLU A 8 -10.70 11.08 4.95
C GLU A 8 -10.31 11.30 3.49
N VAL A 9 -9.83 10.23 2.85
CA VAL A 9 -9.38 10.23 1.45
C VAL A 9 -10.59 9.99 0.54
N GLU A 10 -11.47 9.06 0.95
CA GLU A 10 -12.77 8.75 0.37
C GLU A 10 -13.70 8.19 1.45
N GLU A 11 -14.99 8.06 1.17
CA GLU A 11 -15.97 7.54 2.13
C GLU A 11 -15.54 6.17 2.72
N GLY A 12 -15.24 6.18 4.01
CA GLY A 12 -14.81 5.00 4.77
C GLY A 12 -13.34 4.58 4.55
N ARG A 13 -12.53 5.40 3.88
CA ARG A 13 -11.08 5.20 3.70
C ARG A 13 -10.32 6.46 4.06
N ALA A 14 -9.43 6.35 5.04
CA ALA A 14 -8.68 7.50 5.53
C ALA A 14 -7.19 7.18 5.69
N ASN A 15 -6.39 8.23 5.56
CA ASN A 15 -5.07 8.24 6.15
C ASN A 15 -5.20 8.65 7.63
N VAL A 16 -4.32 8.14 8.48
CA VAL A 16 -4.20 8.54 9.88
C VAL A 16 -2.84 9.20 10.06
N VAL A 17 -2.85 10.47 10.45
CA VAL A 17 -1.63 11.27 10.61
C VAL A 17 -1.47 11.62 12.08
N GLY A 18 -0.37 11.19 12.68
CA GLY A 18 0.01 11.55 14.04
C GLY A 18 1.22 12.47 14.03
N ARG A 19 1.10 13.68 14.60
CA ARG A 19 2.18 14.66 14.68
C ARG A 19 2.67 14.84 16.10
N TRP A 20 3.97 14.66 16.30
CA TRP A 20 4.69 15.09 17.49
C TRP A 20 5.36 16.43 17.20
N ALA A 21 4.82 17.51 17.77
CA ALA A 21 5.39 18.84 17.62
C ALA A 21 6.76 18.95 18.32
N GLY A 22 7.75 19.43 17.57
CA GLY A 22 9.05 19.84 18.06
C GLY A 22 9.00 21.23 18.71
N THR A 23 10.17 21.72 19.13
CA THR A 23 10.34 23.04 19.74
C THR A 23 10.48 24.17 18.71
N GLY A 24 10.55 23.85 17.42
CA GLY A 24 10.76 24.79 16.32
C GLY A 24 12.21 24.89 15.84
N GLY A 25 12.39 25.34 14.60
CA GLY A 25 13.69 25.63 14.00
C GLY A 25 14.50 24.40 13.54
N GLY A 26 13.85 23.26 13.32
CA GLY A 26 14.48 22.06 12.76
C GLY A 26 13.63 21.41 11.68
N ASN A 27 14.24 20.49 10.93
CA ASN A 27 13.59 19.78 9.83
C ASN A 27 12.60 18.72 10.34
N ASN A 28 11.47 18.61 9.67
CA ASN A 28 10.42 17.66 9.94
C ASN A 28 10.73 16.30 9.30
N LEU A 29 10.56 15.22 10.06
CA LEU A 29 10.72 13.85 9.60
C LEU A 29 9.38 13.13 9.60
N MET A 30 9.04 12.48 8.49
CA MET A 30 7.89 11.59 8.40
C MET A 30 8.32 10.13 8.36
N PHE A 31 7.67 9.31 9.16
CA PHE A 31 7.59 7.87 8.96
C PHE A 31 6.29 7.57 8.21
N ASN A 32 6.39 7.01 7.01
CA ASN A 32 5.24 6.66 6.18
C ASN A 32 5.14 5.14 6.00
N GLY A 33 3.93 4.63 6.13
CA GLY A 33 3.61 3.24 5.83
C GLY A 33 2.12 3.07 5.57
N HIS A 34 1.74 2.03 4.86
CA HIS A 34 0.36 1.77 4.48
C HIS A 34 -0.32 0.76 5.42
N MET A 35 -1.65 0.88 5.49
CA MET A 35 -2.50 0.07 6.37
C MET A 35 -3.19 -1.08 5.63
N ASP A 36 -3.34 -0.96 4.31
CA ASP A 36 -3.95 -1.95 3.45
C ASP A 36 -3.04 -3.18 3.24
N THR A 37 -3.63 -4.22 2.66
CA THR A 37 -2.95 -5.47 2.35
C THR A 37 -3.39 -5.95 0.98
N SER A 38 -2.53 -6.70 0.28
CA SER A 38 -2.82 -7.21 -1.07
C SER A 38 -4.04 -8.13 -1.14
N ASN A 39 -4.38 -8.77 -0.02
CA ASN A 39 -5.48 -9.71 0.09
C ASN A 39 -6.37 -9.35 1.29
N THR A 40 -7.55 -9.97 1.38
CA THR A 40 -8.41 -9.89 2.58
C THR A 40 -8.02 -10.95 3.62
N GLY A 41 -7.46 -12.07 3.17
CA GLY A 41 -7.10 -13.23 3.98
C GLY A 41 -8.15 -14.35 3.97
N ASP A 42 -9.28 -14.11 3.31
CA ASP A 42 -10.40 -15.05 3.19
C ASP A 42 -10.36 -15.84 1.87
N GLU A 43 -9.49 -15.45 0.94
CA GLU A 43 -9.36 -16.11 -0.34
C GLU A 43 -8.91 -17.57 -0.20
N GLU A 44 -9.55 -18.48 -0.94
CA GLU A 44 -9.33 -19.94 -0.81
C GLU A 44 -7.89 -20.37 -1.14
N PHE A 45 -7.25 -19.67 -2.08
CA PHE A 45 -5.87 -19.97 -2.49
C PHE A 45 -4.83 -19.54 -1.44
N LEU A 46 -5.22 -18.76 -0.43
CA LEU A 46 -4.33 -18.33 0.64
C LEU A 46 -4.19 -19.43 1.70
N THR A 47 -3.24 -20.33 1.45
CA THR A 47 -2.89 -21.42 2.36
C THR A 47 -1.75 -21.00 3.28
N GLY A 48 -1.94 -21.10 4.59
CA GLY A 48 -0.87 -20.90 5.58
C GLY A 48 -1.16 -19.80 6.60
N ILE A 49 -0.48 -19.89 7.75
CA ILE A 49 -0.72 -19.01 8.90
C ILE A 49 -0.38 -17.54 8.64
N GLY A 50 0.51 -17.27 7.68
CA GLY A 50 0.97 -15.92 7.33
C GLY A 50 -0.04 -15.12 6.50
N TYR A 51 -1.02 -15.78 5.88
CA TYR A 51 -1.97 -15.13 4.97
C TYR A 51 -3.33 -14.84 5.61
N LYS A 52 -3.54 -15.22 6.87
CA LYS A 52 -4.77 -14.90 7.60
C LYS A 52 -4.63 -13.55 8.28
N ALA A 53 -5.72 -12.78 8.34
CA ALA A 53 -5.81 -11.51 9.07
C ALA A 53 -5.81 -11.71 10.60
N ARG A 54 -4.92 -12.57 11.10
CA ARG A 54 -4.74 -12.94 12.49
C ARG A 54 -3.26 -13.13 12.77
N ALA A 55 -2.78 -12.49 13.82
CA ALA A 55 -1.41 -12.67 14.28
C ALA A 55 -1.22 -14.03 14.96
N VAL A 56 -0.14 -14.72 14.61
CA VAL A 56 0.34 -15.95 15.26
C VAL A 56 1.82 -15.77 15.61
N VAL A 57 2.16 -15.91 16.88
CA VAL A 57 3.56 -15.89 17.33
C VAL A 57 4.05 -17.34 17.43
N LYS A 58 5.11 -17.68 16.70
CA LYS A 58 5.68 -19.04 16.70
C LYS A 58 7.18 -18.97 16.43
N ASN A 59 7.97 -19.66 17.23
CA ASN A 59 9.43 -19.76 17.07
C ASN A 59 10.14 -18.41 16.94
N GLY A 60 9.74 -17.42 17.74
CA GLY A 60 10.31 -16.07 17.70
C GLY A 60 9.85 -15.20 16.52
N MET A 61 8.99 -15.73 15.65
CA MET A 61 8.45 -15.01 14.49
C MET A 61 6.98 -14.65 14.67
N ILE A 62 6.56 -13.55 14.04
CA ILE A 62 5.16 -13.14 13.95
C ILE A 62 4.68 -13.43 12.53
N TYR A 63 3.62 -14.22 12.41
CA TYR A 63 2.94 -14.52 11.17
C TYR A 63 1.59 -13.83 11.16
N GLY A 64 1.16 -13.34 9.99
CA GLY A 64 -0.17 -12.79 9.79
C GLY A 64 -0.19 -11.81 8.63
N LEU A 65 -1.35 -11.68 8.00
CA LEU A 65 -1.52 -10.83 6.83
C LEU A 65 -1.21 -9.38 7.20
N GLY A 66 -0.29 -8.79 6.43
CA GLY A 66 0.17 -7.43 6.62
C GLY A 66 1.31 -7.25 7.62
N ILE A 67 1.74 -8.28 8.38
CA ILE A 67 2.88 -8.10 9.30
C ILE A 67 4.16 -7.71 8.56
N TYR A 68 4.40 -8.35 7.41
CA TYR A 68 5.56 -8.12 6.56
C TYR A 68 5.36 -6.89 5.66
N ASN A 69 4.20 -6.80 5.00
CA ASN A 69 3.86 -5.70 4.10
C ASN A 69 2.52 -5.03 4.53
N MET A 70 2.55 -3.93 5.29
CA MET A 70 3.73 -3.37 5.97
C MET A 70 3.45 -2.92 7.41
N LYS A 71 2.44 -3.49 8.06
CA LYS A 71 1.98 -3.14 9.42
C LYS A 71 3.09 -3.29 10.47
N GLY A 72 4.08 -4.17 10.25
CA GLY A 72 5.25 -4.29 11.12
C GLY A 72 6.00 -2.96 11.29
N ALA A 73 6.23 -2.23 10.20
CA ALA A 73 6.91 -0.93 10.27
C ALA A 73 6.08 0.13 11.00
N LEU A 74 4.76 0.18 10.78
CA LEU A 74 3.88 1.09 11.52
C LEU A 74 3.96 0.87 13.05
N VAL A 75 4.01 -0.40 13.47
CA VAL A 75 4.23 -0.74 14.88
C VAL A 75 5.60 -0.25 15.36
N CYS A 76 6.67 -0.51 14.59
CA CYS A 76 8.01 -0.03 14.93
C CYS A 76 8.07 1.50 15.09
N TYR A 77 7.43 2.25 14.20
CA TYR A 77 7.37 3.71 14.26
C TYR A 77 6.69 4.21 15.53
N THR A 78 5.51 3.69 15.83
CA THR A 78 4.78 4.10 17.04
C THR A 78 5.55 3.77 18.32
N HIS A 79 6.25 2.64 18.36
CA HIS A 79 7.10 2.27 19.49
C HIS A 79 8.37 3.13 19.61
N ALA A 80 9.01 3.48 18.49
CA ALA A 80 10.17 4.37 18.48
C ALA A 80 9.80 5.75 19.05
N LEU A 81 8.72 6.37 18.59
CA LEU A 81 8.25 7.65 19.13
C LEU A 81 7.87 7.54 20.60
N LYS A 82 7.16 6.47 21.00
CA LYS A 82 6.80 6.24 22.40
C LYS A 82 8.02 6.13 23.30
N ALA A 83 9.10 5.49 22.84
CA ALA A 83 10.35 5.39 23.58
C ALA A 83 11.03 6.77 23.75
N LEU A 84 11.11 7.56 22.68
CA LEU A 84 11.68 8.92 22.72
C LEU A 84 10.89 9.85 23.65
N LEU A 85 9.56 9.80 23.59
CA LEU A 85 8.68 10.55 24.48
C LEU A 85 8.88 10.17 25.94
N ARG A 86 8.98 8.87 26.25
CA ARG A 86 9.24 8.39 27.62
C ARG A 86 10.63 8.79 28.13
N ALA A 87 11.62 8.87 27.24
CA ALA A 87 12.96 9.33 27.56
C ALA A 87 13.05 10.87 27.73
N GLY A 88 11.99 11.62 27.47
CA GLY A 88 11.97 13.08 27.61
C GLY A 88 12.74 13.82 26.51
N VAL A 89 13.02 13.16 25.38
CA VAL A 89 13.73 13.76 24.25
C VAL A 89 12.97 14.98 23.74
N LYS A 90 13.69 16.06 23.44
CA LYS A 90 13.16 17.27 22.81
C LYS A 90 13.79 17.43 21.44
N LEU A 91 12.94 17.49 20.41
CA LEU A 91 13.35 17.65 19.02
C LEU A 91 13.01 19.06 18.56
N LYS A 92 13.82 19.60 17.64
CA LYS A 92 13.54 20.91 17.04
C LYS A 92 12.47 20.84 15.95
N GLY A 93 12.58 19.86 15.07
CA GLY A 93 11.57 19.59 14.04
C GLY A 93 10.52 18.60 14.53
N ASP A 94 9.43 18.53 13.77
CA ASP A 94 8.32 17.65 14.07
C ASP A 94 8.61 16.22 13.60
N VAL A 95 8.02 15.26 14.29
CA VAL A 95 8.00 13.87 13.83
C VAL A 95 6.57 13.48 13.50
N ILE A 96 6.37 13.03 12.27
CA ILE A 96 5.06 12.66 11.72
C ILE A 96 5.04 11.16 11.51
N ILE A 97 3.98 10.49 11.94
CA ILE A 97 3.65 9.14 11.48
C ILE A 97 2.44 9.28 10.55
N ALA A 98 2.60 8.90 9.29
CA ALA A 98 1.53 8.86 8.32
C ALA A 98 1.21 7.40 7.95
N ALA A 99 0.11 6.89 8.51
CA ALA A 99 -0.45 5.59 8.16
C ALA A 99 -1.46 5.81 7.02
N VAL A 100 -1.10 5.42 5.80
CA VAL A 100 -1.89 5.72 4.60
C VAL A 100 -2.73 4.54 4.14
N ALA A 101 -3.77 4.81 3.35
CA ALA A 101 -4.60 3.77 2.72
C ALA A 101 -4.38 3.71 1.20
N GLY A 102 -4.50 2.54 0.60
CA GLY A 102 -4.49 2.39 -0.85
C GLY A 102 -3.11 2.58 -1.48
N GLU A 103 -2.09 2.05 -0.82
CA GLU A 103 -0.76 1.95 -1.42
C GLU A 103 -0.71 0.81 -2.44
N ILE A 104 -1.27 -0.35 -2.07
CA ILE A 104 -1.18 -1.62 -2.80
C ILE A 104 -1.62 -1.49 -4.26
N GLU A 105 -1.03 -2.31 -5.12
CA GLU A 105 -1.16 -2.26 -6.57
C GLU A 105 -2.56 -2.62 -7.08
N LYS A 106 -3.49 -1.67 -6.95
CA LYS A 106 -4.83 -1.73 -7.53
C LYS A 106 -5.02 -0.61 -8.52
N THR A 107 -5.56 -0.96 -9.68
CA THR A 107 -5.95 0.00 -10.71
C THR A 107 -7.42 -0.14 -11.05
N GLN A 108 -7.96 0.90 -11.67
CA GLN A 108 -9.35 0.96 -12.09
C GLN A 108 -9.45 0.74 -13.60
N TRP A 109 -10.44 -0.03 -14.04
CA TRP A 109 -10.68 -0.27 -15.46
C TRP A 109 -12.12 -0.66 -15.76
N GLY A 110 -12.71 -0.10 -16.83
CA GLY A 110 -14.06 -0.44 -17.26
C GLY A 110 -15.11 -0.15 -16.17
N GLU A 111 -15.79 -1.21 -15.72
CA GLU A 111 -16.76 -1.18 -14.62
C GLU A 111 -16.11 -1.31 -13.23
N PHE A 112 -14.86 -1.77 -13.14
CA PHE A 112 -14.09 -1.92 -11.91
C PHE A 112 -13.51 -0.57 -11.49
N LYS A 113 -14.36 0.26 -10.87
CA LYS A 113 -14.05 1.64 -10.46
C LYS A 113 -14.51 1.92 -9.04
N GLY A 114 -13.93 2.95 -8.44
CA GLY A 114 -14.26 3.39 -7.08
C GLY A 114 -13.32 2.82 -6.04
N LYS A 115 -13.70 3.02 -4.77
CA LYS A 115 -12.83 2.83 -3.61
C LYS A 115 -12.24 1.43 -3.47
N GLU A 116 -12.96 0.40 -3.91
CA GLU A 116 -12.49 -0.99 -3.86
C GLU A 116 -11.33 -1.30 -4.82
N TYR A 117 -11.23 -0.51 -5.91
CA TYR A 117 -10.28 -0.72 -7.01
C TYR A 117 -9.20 0.36 -7.09
N ARG A 118 -9.29 1.41 -6.27
CA ARG A 118 -8.34 2.52 -6.28
C ARG A 118 -7.23 2.30 -5.24
N GLY A 119 -6.03 2.01 -5.72
CA GLY A 119 -4.80 1.91 -4.93
C GLY A 119 -3.64 2.57 -5.65
N TYR A 120 -2.48 1.91 -5.66
CA TYR A 120 -1.27 2.36 -6.34
C TYR A 120 -0.80 3.74 -5.85
N GLY A 121 -0.62 3.86 -4.54
CA GLY A 121 -0.13 5.09 -3.88
C GLY A 121 -1.18 6.19 -3.68
N PHE A 122 -2.47 5.90 -3.84
CA PHE A 122 -3.54 6.91 -3.78
C PHE A 122 -3.59 7.66 -2.45
N GLY A 123 -3.43 6.96 -1.32
CA GLY A 123 -3.44 7.58 0.01
C GLY A 123 -2.27 8.52 0.23
N THR A 124 -1.04 8.11 -0.07
CA THR A 124 0.13 9.00 0.04
C THR A 124 0.04 10.18 -0.92
N HIS A 125 -0.47 9.96 -2.13
CA HIS A 125 -0.71 11.06 -3.06
C HIS A 125 -1.72 12.07 -2.49
N TYR A 126 -2.82 11.60 -1.90
CA TYR A 126 -3.77 12.48 -1.21
C TYR A 126 -3.11 13.20 -0.02
N LEU A 127 -2.35 12.48 0.80
CA LEU A 127 -1.66 12.99 1.99
C LEU A 127 -0.83 14.25 1.69
N VAL A 128 0.07 14.16 0.71
CA VAL A 128 0.98 15.26 0.35
C VAL A 128 0.25 16.44 -0.28
N ASN A 129 -0.77 16.17 -1.12
CA ASN A 129 -1.58 17.21 -1.75
C ASN A 129 -2.51 17.95 -0.77
N HIS A 130 -2.65 17.46 0.46
CA HIS A 130 -3.49 18.05 1.49
C HIS A 130 -2.68 18.48 2.73
N GLY A 131 -1.43 18.90 2.51
CA GLY A 131 -0.67 19.71 3.46
C GLY A 131 0.25 18.96 4.41
N VAL A 132 0.38 17.64 4.28
CA VAL A 132 1.37 16.87 5.05
C VAL A 132 2.65 16.75 4.22
N LEU A 133 3.54 17.73 4.40
CA LEU A 133 4.79 17.88 3.65
C LEU A 133 5.98 17.89 4.61
N PRO A 134 6.67 16.77 4.81
CA PRO A 134 7.88 16.71 5.62
C PRO A 134 9.11 17.13 4.81
N ASP A 135 10.22 17.45 5.49
CA ASP A 135 11.50 17.69 4.84
C ASP A 135 12.18 16.36 4.43
N MET A 136 11.93 15.29 5.19
CA MET A 136 12.42 13.94 4.89
C MET A 136 11.35 12.89 5.21
N CYS A 137 11.37 11.79 4.47
CA CYS A 137 10.47 10.66 4.69
C CYS A 137 11.25 9.35 4.76
N ILE A 138 10.93 8.51 5.74
CA ILE A 138 11.36 7.12 5.83
C ILE A 138 10.15 6.25 5.54
N LEU A 139 10.25 5.43 4.49
CA LEU A 139 9.26 4.43 4.13
C LEU A 139 9.65 3.07 4.74
N GLY A 140 8.67 2.38 5.30
CA GLY A 140 8.89 1.19 6.13
C GLY A 140 8.81 -0.13 5.39
N GLU A 141 8.99 -0.13 4.06
CA GLU A 141 8.84 -1.32 3.24
C GLU A 141 9.87 -2.39 3.65
N PRO A 142 9.58 -3.68 3.42
CA PRO A 142 10.44 -4.76 3.88
C PRO A 142 11.64 -4.93 2.94
N THR A 143 12.61 -4.03 3.08
CA THR A 143 13.86 -3.99 2.28
C THR A 143 14.99 -4.79 2.91
N ASP A 144 14.72 -5.55 3.98
CA ASP A 144 15.74 -6.25 4.77
C ASP A 144 16.86 -5.31 5.26
N MET A 145 16.46 -4.13 5.76
CA MET A 145 17.36 -3.07 6.23
C MET A 145 18.27 -2.45 5.16
N ASN A 146 18.01 -2.73 3.88
CA ASN A 146 18.72 -2.06 2.78
C ASN A 146 18.12 -0.69 2.51
N LEU A 147 18.99 0.30 2.29
CA LEU A 147 18.58 1.64 1.87
C LEU A 147 18.22 1.62 0.39
N VAL A 148 16.94 1.90 0.08
CA VAL A 148 16.42 2.02 -1.28
C VAL A 148 16.06 3.48 -1.51
N LEU A 149 16.71 4.11 -2.49
CA LEU A 149 16.54 5.53 -2.80
C LEU A 149 15.66 5.80 -4.02
N GLU A 150 15.39 4.75 -4.80
CA GLU A 150 14.69 4.85 -6.08
C GLU A 150 13.73 3.66 -6.24
N HIS A 151 12.60 3.92 -6.90
CA HIS A 151 11.60 2.92 -7.24
C HIS A 151 11.19 3.07 -8.71
N PHE A 152 10.71 1.97 -9.30
CA PHE A 152 10.17 1.99 -10.65
C PHE A 152 8.83 2.71 -10.71
N GLY A 153 8.61 3.42 -11.82
CA GLY A 153 7.26 3.74 -12.26
C GLY A 153 6.53 2.50 -12.80
N SER A 154 5.24 2.62 -13.05
CA SER A 154 4.44 1.55 -13.66
C SER A 154 3.53 2.07 -14.76
N LEU A 155 3.23 1.19 -15.72
CA LEU A 155 2.20 1.41 -16.72
C LEU A 155 1.31 0.17 -16.79
N TRP A 156 -0.01 0.39 -16.70
CA TRP A 156 -1.00 -0.64 -16.90
C TRP A 156 -1.52 -0.53 -18.33
N VAL A 157 -1.36 -1.59 -19.13
CA VAL A 157 -1.77 -1.62 -20.54
C VAL A 157 -2.79 -2.71 -20.77
N ARG A 158 -3.87 -2.39 -21.49
CA ARG A 158 -4.79 -3.39 -22.02
C ARG A 158 -4.46 -3.66 -23.48
N ILE A 159 -4.04 -4.88 -23.78
CA ILE A 159 -3.88 -5.37 -25.15
C ILE A 159 -5.14 -6.19 -25.49
N SER A 160 -5.68 -6.01 -26.69
CA SER A 160 -6.90 -6.69 -27.11
C SER A 160 -6.76 -7.14 -28.56
N CYS A 161 -7.10 -8.39 -28.82
CA CYS A 161 -7.14 -8.98 -30.16
C CYS A 161 -8.60 -9.14 -30.60
N SER A 162 -8.86 -8.85 -31.87
CA SER A 162 -10.17 -9.08 -32.49
C SER A 162 -10.11 -10.29 -33.42
N GLY A 163 -11.22 -11.02 -33.49
CA GLY A 163 -11.39 -12.18 -34.34
C GLY A 163 -12.79 -12.20 -34.97
N ILE A 164 -13.08 -13.20 -35.79
CA ILE A 164 -14.39 -13.36 -36.41
C ILE A 164 -15.32 -14.24 -35.57
N TYR A 165 -16.63 -14.01 -35.69
CA TYR A 165 -17.65 -14.91 -35.19
C TYR A 165 -17.84 -16.08 -36.16
N VAL A 166 -17.72 -17.31 -35.68
CA VAL A 166 -17.94 -18.54 -36.45
C VAL A 166 -18.64 -19.56 -35.57
N HIS A 167 -19.72 -20.15 -36.08
CA HIS A 167 -20.34 -21.31 -35.42
C HIS A 167 -19.36 -22.47 -35.42
N THR A 168 -19.15 -23.14 -34.28
CA THR A 168 -18.06 -24.12 -34.09
C THR A 168 -18.04 -25.23 -35.15
N ALA A 169 -19.20 -25.65 -35.67
CA ALA A 169 -19.28 -26.65 -36.74
C ALA A 169 -18.61 -26.25 -38.07
N PHE A 170 -18.30 -24.95 -38.28
CA PHE A 170 -17.69 -24.43 -39.51
C PHE A 170 -16.34 -23.74 -39.24
N CYS A 171 -15.65 -24.11 -38.17
CA CYS A 171 -14.40 -23.44 -37.75
C CYS A 171 -13.16 -23.91 -38.52
N GLU A 172 -13.23 -25.05 -39.22
CA GLU A 172 -12.10 -25.61 -39.98
C GLU A 172 -11.56 -24.61 -41.00
N GLY A 173 -10.25 -24.33 -40.95
CA GLY A 173 -9.56 -23.38 -41.81
C GLY A 173 -9.72 -21.91 -41.41
N ARG A 174 -10.37 -21.61 -40.28
CA ARG A 174 -10.61 -20.24 -39.77
C ARG A 174 -10.09 -20.02 -38.35
N GLU A 175 -9.38 -21.00 -37.79
CA GLU A 175 -8.97 -20.99 -36.40
C GLU A 175 -8.01 -19.83 -36.10
N GLU A 176 -7.15 -19.48 -37.05
CA GLU A 176 -6.21 -18.35 -36.97
C GLU A 176 -6.91 -16.97 -36.99
N MET A 177 -8.21 -16.96 -37.28
CA MET A 177 -9.05 -15.77 -37.19
C MET A 177 -9.75 -15.64 -35.84
N ASN A 178 -9.54 -16.58 -34.91
CA ASN A 178 -10.06 -16.53 -33.55
C ASN A 178 -9.23 -15.57 -32.68
N SER A 179 -9.90 -14.68 -31.93
CA SER A 179 -9.21 -13.69 -31.08
C SER A 179 -8.36 -14.31 -29.97
N ILE A 180 -8.75 -15.48 -29.44
CA ILE A 180 -8.00 -16.20 -28.41
C ILE A 180 -6.72 -16.77 -29.02
N ARG A 181 -6.79 -17.39 -30.21
CA ARG A 181 -5.58 -17.87 -30.91
C ARG A 181 -4.63 -16.73 -31.29
N ARG A 182 -5.17 -15.62 -31.78
CA ARG A 182 -4.38 -14.41 -32.12
C ARG A 182 -3.69 -13.76 -30.92
N MET A 183 -4.25 -13.90 -29.72
CA MET A 183 -3.61 -13.42 -28.50
C MET A 183 -2.51 -14.37 -28.02
N TYR A 184 -2.61 -15.66 -28.35
CA TYR A 184 -1.65 -16.68 -27.96
C TYR A 184 -0.36 -16.67 -28.81
N GLN A 185 -0.49 -16.37 -30.11
CA GLN A 185 0.62 -16.29 -31.05
C GLN A 185 1.35 -14.95 -30.96
#